data_AF-A0A7C6WZK6-F1
#
_entry.id   AF-A0A7C6WZK6-F1
#
_cell.length_a   1.000
_cell.length_b   1.000
_cell.length_c   1.000
_cell.angle_alpha   90.00
_cell.angle_beta   90.00
_cell.angle_gamma   90.00
#
_symmetry.space_group_name_H-M   'P 1'
#
loop_
_entity.id
_entity.type
_entity.pdbx_description
1 polymer ?
#
loop_
_entity_poly.entity_id
_entity_poly.type
_entity_poly.pdbx_seq_one_letter_code
_entity_poly.pdbx_strand_id
1 'polypeptide(L)'
;GKFVGSIDLEDTVLKTNIEAAREIAKQLRLRDIGGIIIIDFIDMNSPEHEKMVISALELELKKDRTKAHVLGITNLGLVEMTRKKVRQSLDEVLEKVCPYCEGRGRILSEDTMAKKVEREISRIFRTRRGEAILIEVHPSVAAVIIGVGGNRLSQLEQRHGKYIFIKGKDDLHPEDIRVKAVGSRIKLENFAMPVREGQMIEVIIEEIHITNPNNGIARVDGYVIDVEDGAHLSGTKAKVQITKTYRTYAKARLI
;
A
#
# COMPACT_ATOMS: atom_id res chain seq x y z
N GLY A 1 -7.78 -19.69 14.04
CA GLY A 1 -8.75 -19.35 15.10
C GLY A 1 -8.14 -19.63 16.46
N LYS A 2 -8.61 -18.97 17.53
CA LYS A 2 -8.21 -19.24 18.93
C LYS A 2 -8.75 -20.61 19.38
N PHE A 3 -7.98 -21.68 19.15
CA PHE A 3 -8.17 -22.99 19.79
C PHE A 3 -6.85 -23.34 20.49
N VAL A 4 -6.53 -22.58 21.54
CA VAL A 4 -5.35 -22.83 22.38
C VAL A 4 -5.88 -23.08 23.78
N GLY A 5 -6.43 -24.28 23.99
CA GLY A 5 -6.94 -24.68 25.29
C GLY A 5 -7.07 -26.19 25.32
N SER A 6 -6.10 -26.85 25.97
CA SER A 6 -6.17 -28.18 26.62
C SER A 6 -6.96 -29.32 25.95
N ILE A 7 -7.16 -29.26 24.63
CA ILE A 7 -7.64 -30.33 23.77
C ILE A 7 -6.44 -30.76 22.95
N ASP A 8 -6.31 -32.07 22.69
CA ASP A 8 -5.24 -32.61 21.88
C ASP A 8 -5.09 -31.80 20.58
N LEU A 9 -3.92 -31.19 20.40
CA LEU A 9 -3.64 -30.32 19.27
C LEU A 9 -3.80 -31.11 17.96
N GLU A 10 -3.47 -32.41 17.99
CA GLU A 10 -3.56 -33.29 16.83
C GLU A 10 -5.02 -33.51 16.37
N ASP A 11 -5.94 -33.74 17.31
CA ASP A 11 -7.37 -33.89 17.01
C ASP A 11 -7.97 -32.60 16.43
N THR A 12 -7.53 -31.45 16.96
CA THR A 12 -7.99 -30.14 16.48
C THR A 12 -7.50 -29.87 15.06
N VAL A 13 -6.24 -30.22 14.77
CA VAL A 13 -5.67 -30.12 13.43
C VAL A 13 -6.41 -31.04 12.45
N LEU A 14 -6.60 -32.31 12.79
CA LEU A 14 -7.34 -33.28 11.97
C LEU A 14 -8.74 -32.76 11.65
N LYS A 15 -9.49 -32.33 12.67
CA LYS A 15 -10.84 -31.80 12.49
C LYS A 15 -10.84 -30.58 11.55
N THR A 16 -9.90 -29.66 11.73
CA THR A 16 -9.78 -28.45 10.90
C THR A 16 -9.48 -28.82 9.44
N ASN A 17 -8.57 -29.75 9.20
CA ASN A 17 -8.23 -30.21 7.85
C ASN A 17 -9.40 -30.96 7.19
N ILE A 18 -10.19 -31.76 7.92
CA ILE A 18 -11.40 -32.41 7.39
C ILE A 18 -12.47 -31.36 7.01
N GLU A 19 -12.68 -30.34 7.85
CA GLU A 19 -13.58 -29.23 7.54
C GLU A 19 -13.10 -28.45 6.31
N ALA A 20 -11.79 -28.18 6.22
CA ALA A 20 -11.17 -27.52 5.07
C ALA A 20 -11.33 -28.36 3.79
N ALA A 21 -11.10 -29.67 3.83
CA ALA A 21 -11.28 -30.56 2.68
C ALA A 21 -12.70 -30.49 2.10
N ARG A 22 -13.73 -30.45 2.97
CA ARG A 22 -15.13 -30.29 2.58
C ARG A 22 -15.41 -28.94 1.93
N GLU A 23 -14.92 -27.85 2.52
CA GLU A 23 -15.16 -26.51 1.99
C GLU A 23 -14.37 -26.26 0.71
N ILE A 24 -13.13 -26.77 0.58
CA ILE A 24 -12.34 -26.69 -0.65
C ILE A 24 -13.10 -27.35 -1.81
N ALA A 25 -13.55 -28.61 -1.66
CA ALA A 25 -14.30 -29.30 -2.70
C ALA A 25 -15.58 -28.55 -3.10
N LYS A 26 -16.26 -27.92 -2.14
CA LYS A 26 -17.43 -27.07 -2.38
C LYS A 26 -17.07 -25.78 -3.14
N GLN A 27 -15.99 -25.08 -2.76
CA GLN A 27 -15.53 -23.86 -3.44
C GLN A 27 -15.08 -24.14 -4.88
N LEU A 28 -14.40 -25.26 -5.13
CA LEU A 28 -14.03 -25.70 -6.48
C LEU A 28 -15.25 -25.80 -7.40
N ARG A 29 -16.36 -26.35 -6.89
CA ARG A 29 -17.64 -26.43 -7.62
C ARG A 29 -18.29 -25.07 -7.83
N LEU A 30 -18.39 -24.27 -6.77
CA LEU A 30 -19.11 -22.99 -6.79
C LEU A 30 -18.42 -21.96 -7.69
N ARG A 31 -17.08 -21.94 -7.70
CA ARG A 31 -16.26 -20.99 -8.47
C ARG A 31 -15.82 -21.55 -9.83
N ASP A 32 -16.13 -22.82 -10.07
CA ASP A 32 -15.67 -23.60 -11.21
C ASP A 32 -14.16 -23.52 -11.48
N ILE A 33 -13.38 -23.67 -10.40
CA ILE A 33 -11.92 -23.68 -10.46
C ILE A 33 -11.48 -25.01 -11.10
N GLY A 34 -10.65 -24.95 -12.12
CA GLY A 34 -10.14 -26.12 -12.83
C GLY A 34 -8.66 -25.98 -13.18
N GLY A 35 -8.05 -27.07 -13.61
CA GLY A 35 -6.61 -27.19 -13.83
C GLY A 35 -5.92 -27.96 -12.70
N ILE A 36 -4.64 -27.67 -12.52
CA ILE A 36 -3.82 -28.21 -11.42
C ILE A 36 -4.12 -27.38 -10.17
N ILE A 37 -4.43 -28.06 -9.07
CA ILE A 37 -4.76 -27.45 -7.79
C ILE A 37 -3.85 -28.07 -6.74
N ILE A 38 -3.21 -27.21 -5.95
CA ILE A 38 -2.35 -27.58 -4.83
C ILE A 38 -3.03 -27.12 -3.54
N ILE A 39 -3.14 -28.02 -2.56
CA ILE A 39 -3.75 -27.74 -1.26
C ILE A 39 -2.71 -27.97 -0.18
N ASP A 40 -2.46 -26.93 0.61
CA ASP A 40 -1.59 -26.95 1.78
C ASP A 40 -2.45 -27.15 3.03
N PHE A 41 -2.51 -28.39 3.53
CA PHE A 41 -3.19 -28.69 4.79
C PHE A 41 -2.25 -28.41 5.97
N ILE A 42 -2.81 -28.21 7.16
CA ILE A 42 -1.99 -28.06 8.37
C ILE A 42 -1.21 -29.37 8.61
N ASP A 43 0.08 -29.26 8.91
CA ASP A 43 0.97 -30.39 9.18
C ASP A 43 0.36 -31.36 10.19
N MET A 44 0.40 -32.66 9.88
CA MET A 44 -0.09 -33.75 10.73
C MET A 44 1.05 -34.75 10.97
N ASN A 45 1.23 -35.19 12.21
CA ASN A 45 2.27 -36.18 12.55
C ASN A 45 1.86 -37.63 12.19
N SER A 46 0.54 -37.88 12.12
CA SER A 46 -0.02 -39.21 11.89
C SER A 46 -0.34 -39.42 10.39
N PRO A 47 0.27 -40.42 9.74
CA PRO A 47 -0.09 -40.81 8.37
C PRO A 47 -1.55 -41.28 8.24
N GLU A 48 -2.18 -41.69 9.34
CA GLU A 48 -3.59 -42.05 9.37
C GLU A 48 -4.47 -40.80 9.24
N HIS A 49 -4.11 -39.71 9.91
CA HIS A 49 -4.81 -38.42 9.81
C HIS A 49 -4.73 -37.86 8.40
N GLU A 50 -3.56 -37.94 7.76
CA GLU A 50 -3.40 -37.58 6.34
C GLU A 50 -4.36 -38.37 5.44
N LYS A 51 -4.43 -39.69 5.60
CA LYS A 51 -5.34 -40.55 4.84
C LYS A 51 -6.81 -40.18 5.07
N MET A 52 -7.18 -39.83 6.29
CA MET A 52 -8.55 -39.38 6.61
C MET A 52 -8.90 -38.08 5.88
N VAL A 53 -7.98 -37.11 5.85
CA VAL A 53 -8.18 -35.82 5.16
C VAL A 53 -8.29 -36.02 3.65
N ILE A 54 -7.42 -36.83 3.05
CA ILE A 54 -7.48 -37.17 1.62
C ILE A 54 -8.80 -37.87 1.30
N SER A 55 -9.19 -38.86 2.10
CA SER A 55 -10.44 -39.61 1.90
C SER A 55 -11.67 -38.69 2.00
N ALA A 56 -11.66 -37.73 2.93
CA ALA A 56 -12.71 -36.73 3.06
C ALA A 56 -12.78 -35.82 1.81
N LEU A 57 -11.62 -35.38 1.30
CA LEU A 57 -11.54 -34.59 0.07
C LEU A 57 -12.09 -35.37 -1.13
N GLU A 58 -11.65 -36.61 -1.33
CA GLU A 58 -12.14 -37.47 -2.42
C GLU A 58 -13.65 -37.72 -2.35
N LEU A 59 -14.17 -38.01 -1.15
CA LEU A 59 -15.61 -38.23 -0.95
C LEU A 59 -16.42 -36.98 -1.33
N GLU A 60 -15.93 -35.79 -0.99
CA GLU A 60 -16.60 -34.54 -1.31
C GLU A 60 -16.46 -34.15 -2.79
N LEU A 61 -15.36 -34.52 -3.44
CA LEU A 61 -15.15 -34.34 -4.87
C LEU A 61 -16.06 -35.24 -5.70
N LYS A 62 -16.48 -36.43 -5.20
CA LYS A 62 -17.47 -37.29 -5.88
C LYS A 62 -18.84 -36.62 -6.08
N LYS A 63 -19.15 -35.55 -5.32
CA LYS A 63 -20.36 -34.74 -5.52
C LYS A 63 -20.24 -33.77 -6.69
N ASP A 64 -19.05 -33.62 -7.27
CA ASP A 64 -18.80 -32.79 -8.45
C ASP A 64 -19.18 -33.56 -9.73
N ARG A 65 -19.86 -32.87 -10.64
CA ARG A 65 -20.16 -33.41 -11.99
C ARG A 65 -18.93 -33.37 -12.89
N THR A 66 -17.98 -32.50 -12.58
CA THR A 66 -16.71 -32.34 -13.31
C THR A 66 -15.70 -33.36 -12.80
N LYS A 67 -15.02 -34.05 -13.73
CA LYS A 67 -13.98 -35.02 -13.37
C LYS A 67 -12.85 -34.35 -12.59
N ALA A 68 -12.54 -34.89 -11.42
CA ALA A 68 -11.42 -34.50 -10.58
C ALA A 68 -10.64 -35.74 -10.13
N HIS A 69 -9.32 -35.60 -10.00
CA HIS A 69 -8.40 -36.67 -9.59
C HIS A 69 -7.46 -36.12 -8.53
N VAL A 70 -7.47 -36.73 -7.34
CA VAL A 70 -6.45 -36.49 -6.31
C VAL A 70 -5.25 -37.39 -6.62
N LEU A 71 -4.06 -36.81 -6.77
CA LEU A 71 -2.82 -37.53 -7.10
C LEU A 71 -2.07 -37.99 -5.85
N GLY A 72 -2.35 -37.37 -4.70
CA GLY A 72 -1.76 -37.71 -3.41
C GLY A 72 -1.05 -36.51 -2.78
N ILE A 73 -0.14 -36.78 -1.84
CA ILE A 73 0.71 -35.77 -1.20
C ILE A 73 2.05 -35.73 -1.92
N THR A 74 2.50 -34.53 -2.28
CA THR A 74 3.83 -34.25 -2.83
C THR A 74 4.91 -34.43 -1.76
N ASN A 75 6.18 -34.47 -2.19
CA ASN A 75 7.33 -34.50 -1.28
C ASN A 75 7.44 -33.25 -0.37
N LEU A 76 6.69 -32.19 -0.66
CA LEU A 76 6.62 -30.97 0.14
C LEU A 76 5.47 -30.98 1.16
N GLY A 77 4.71 -32.08 1.27
CA GLY A 77 3.55 -32.17 2.18
C GLY A 77 2.24 -31.62 1.59
N LEU A 78 2.27 -31.12 0.35
CA LEU A 78 1.09 -30.53 -0.31
C LEU A 78 0.26 -31.59 -1.01
N VAL A 79 -1.07 -31.52 -0.93
CA VAL A 79 -1.96 -32.39 -1.72
C VAL A 79 -2.08 -31.84 -3.14
N GLU A 80 -1.76 -32.68 -4.13
CA GLU A 80 -1.89 -32.37 -5.54
C GLU A 80 -3.15 -33.01 -6.12
N MET A 81 -3.92 -32.22 -6.89
CA MET A 81 -5.08 -32.72 -7.62
C MET A 81 -5.27 -32.02 -8.96
N THR A 82 -6.01 -32.66 -9.85
CA THR A 82 -6.47 -32.05 -11.11
C THR A 82 -7.98 -32.04 -11.17
N ARG A 83 -8.56 -30.98 -11.75
CA ARG A 83 -9.99 -30.89 -12.05
C ARG A 83 -10.16 -30.38 -13.48
N LYS A 84 -10.95 -31.07 -14.30
CA LYS A 84 -11.11 -30.71 -15.72
C LYS A 84 -11.66 -29.28 -15.86
N LYS A 85 -11.02 -28.43 -16.66
CA LYS A 85 -11.56 -27.11 -17.02
C LYS A 85 -12.67 -27.28 -18.05
N VAL A 86 -13.91 -26.92 -17.71
CA VAL A 86 -15.10 -27.10 -18.58
C VAL A 86 -15.55 -25.79 -19.19
N ARG A 87 -15.45 -24.68 -18.45
CA ARG A 87 -15.78 -23.32 -18.86
C ARG A 87 -14.79 -22.34 -18.22
N GLN A 88 -14.95 -21.05 -18.52
CA GLN A 88 -14.23 -19.98 -17.82
C GLN A 88 -14.58 -20.02 -16.33
N SER A 89 -13.58 -19.79 -15.48
CA SER A 89 -13.79 -19.74 -14.04
C SER A 89 -14.57 -18.47 -13.66
N LEU A 90 -15.17 -18.46 -12.47
CA LEU A 90 -16.05 -17.36 -12.06
C LEU A 90 -15.30 -16.01 -12.01
N ASP A 91 -14.04 -16.02 -11.59
CA ASP A 91 -13.15 -14.85 -11.59
C ASP A 91 -12.87 -14.33 -13.01
N GLU A 92 -12.68 -15.21 -14.01
CA GLU A 92 -12.48 -14.80 -15.40
C GLU A 92 -13.72 -14.06 -15.97
N VAL A 93 -14.92 -14.33 -15.43
CA VAL A 93 -16.17 -13.70 -15.87
C VAL A 93 -16.50 -12.44 -15.08
N LEU A 94 -16.24 -12.44 -13.77
CA LEU A 94 -16.66 -11.37 -12.86
C LEU A 94 -15.57 -10.33 -12.59
N GLU A 95 -14.30 -10.68 -12.79
CA GLU A 95 -13.17 -9.87 -12.40
C GLU A 95 -12.39 -9.38 -13.63
N LYS A 96 -11.66 -8.27 -13.44
CA LYS A 96 -10.65 -7.81 -14.38
C LYS A 96 -9.32 -7.69 -13.66
N VAL A 97 -8.23 -7.91 -14.38
CA VAL A 97 -6.88 -7.70 -13.84
C VAL A 97 -6.78 -6.26 -13.32
N CYS A 98 -6.27 -6.11 -12.09
CA CYS A 98 -6.06 -4.79 -11.49
C CYS A 98 -5.16 -3.95 -12.41
N PRO A 99 -5.60 -2.77 -12.88
CA PRO A 99 -4.84 -1.96 -13.84
C PRO A 99 -3.58 -1.33 -13.25
N TYR A 100 -3.46 -1.33 -11.91
CA TYR A 100 -2.34 -0.72 -11.20
C TYR A 100 -1.21 -1.72 -10.94
N CYS A 101 -1.56 -2.86 -10.34
CA CYS A 101 -0.57 -3.88 -10.00
C CYS A 101 -0.48 -5.00 -11.04
N GLU A 102 -1.30 -4.97 -12.09
CA GLU A 102 -1.34 -5.99 -13.15
C GLU A 102 -1.51 -7.41 -12.59
N GLY A 103 -2.30 -7.54 -11.52
CA GLY A 103 -2.53 -8.81 -10.82
C GLY A 103 -1.45 -9.21 -9.82
N ARG A 104 -0.40 -8.40 -9.59
CA ARG A 104 0.66 -8.70 -8.60
C ARG A 104 0.19 -8.68 -7.14
N GLY A 105 -0.93 -8.02 -6.84
CA GLY A 105 -1.45 -7.85 -5.47
C GLY A 105 -0.58 -6.97 -4.56
N ARG A 106 0.43 -6.29 -5.11
CA ARG A 106 1.37 -5.42 -4.39
C ARG A 106 1.86 -4.29 -5.29
N ILE A 107 2.21 -3.17 -4.68
CA ILE A 107 2.82 -1.99 -5.30
C ILE A 107 4.17 -1.69 -4.62
N LEU A 108 4.99 -0.85 -5.24
CA LEU A 108 6.26 -0.41 -4.67
C LEU A 108 6.04 0.37 -3.37
N SER A 109 6.92 0.15 -2.39
CA SER A 109 6.94 0.92 -1.15
C SER A 109 7.29 2.39 -1.39
N GLU A 110 6.90 3.24 -0.44
CA GLU A 110 7.19 4.68 -0.46
C GLU A 110 8.69 4.96 -0.56
N ASP A 111 9.53 4.19 0.13
CA ASP A 111 10.99 4.28 0.03
C ASP A 111 11.51 3.94 -1.37
N THR A 112 10.94 2.92 -2.00
CA THR A 112 11.33 2.53 -3.36
C THR A 112 10.88 3.58 -4.38
N MET A 113 9.68 4.13 -4.17
CA MET A 113 9.16 5.24 -4.96
C MET A 113 9.98 6.53 -4.78
N ALA A 114 10.38 6.87 -3.56
CA ALA A 114 11.27 7.99 -3.29
C ALA A 114 12.60 7.86 -4.04
N LYS A 115 13.23 6.66 -4.01
CA LYS A 115 14.45 6.39 -4.80
C LYS A 115 14.21 6.46 -6.32
N LYS A 116 13.02 6.11 -6.80
CA LYS A 116 12.64 6.23 -8.22
C LYS A 116 12.51 7.72 -8.60
N VAL A 117 11.89 8.53 -7.75
CA VAL A 117 11.79 9.99 -7.93
C VAL A 117 13.16 10.65 -7.92
N GLU A 118 14.05 10.30 -6.98
CA GLU A 118 15.43 10.81 -6.94
C GLU A 118 16.21 10.51 -8.24
N ARG A 119 16.06 9.30 -8.79
CA ARG A 119 16.66 8.92 -10.09
C ARG A 119 16.08 9.74 -11.25
N GLU A 120 14.77 9.98 -11.23
CA GLU A 120 14.09 10.77 -12.25
C GLU A 120 14.53 12.24 -12.21
N ILE A 121 14.64 12.83 -11.02
CA ILE A 121 15.21 14.16 -10.80
C ILE A 121 16.63 14.23 -11.37
N SER A 122 17.48 13.26 -11.01
CA SER A 122 18.87 13.20 -11.48
C SER A 122 18.95 13.15 -13.01
N ARG A 123 18.09 12.36 -13.65
CA ARG A 123 17.99 12.25 -15.10
C ARG A 123 17.57 13.58 -15.74
N ILE A 124 16.58 14.26 -15.18
CA ILE A 124 16.07 15.53 -15.69
C ILE A 124 17.11 16.64 -15.54
N PHE A 125 17.76 16.73 -14.39
CA PHE A 125 18.79 17.75 -14.16
C PHE A 125 20.02 17.60 -15.04
N ARG A 126 20.34 16.39 -15.50
CA ARG A 126 21.38 16.12 -16.49
C ARG A 126 20.97 16.50 -17.92
N THR A 127 19.69 16.38 -18.27
CA THR A 127 19.21 16.50 -19.66
C THR A 127 18.55 17.83 -19.97
N ARG A 128 17.98 18.52 -18.97
CA ARG A 128 17.26 19.79 -19.15
C ARG A 128 17.98 20.95 -18.47
N ARG A 129 17.96 22.10 -19.12
CA ARG A 129 18.39 23.37 -18.53
C ARG A 129 17.29 23.89 -17.61
N GLY A 130 17.67 24.38 -16.43
CA GLY A 130 16.75 24.85 -15.41
C GLY A 130 17.42 24.84 -14.04
N GLU A 131 17.08 25.84 -13.23
CA GLU A 131 17.55 26.03 -11.86
C GLU A 131 16.70 25.24 -10.87
N ALA A 132 15.45 24.94 -11.26
CA ALA A 132 14.47 24.27 -10.41
C ALA A 132 13.61 23.25 -11.17
N ILE A 133 13.05 22.29 -10.43
CA ILE A 133 12.05 21.31 -10.87
C ILE A 133 10.87 21.26 -9.90
N LEU A 134 9.65 21.08 -10.42
CA LEU A 134 8.45 20.79 -9.63
C LEU A 134 7.93 19.39 -10.00
N ILE A 135 7.81 18.53 -9.00
CA ILE A 135 7.30 17.17 -9.12
C ILE A 135 6.09 16.99 -8.22
N GLU A 136 5.04 16.39 -8.78
CA GLU A 136 3.89 15.89 -8.04
C GLU A 136 3.99 14.38 -7.86
N VAL A 137 3.70 13.92 -6.64
CA VAL A 137 3.61 12.51 -6.25
C VAL A 137 2.50 12.34 -5.21
N HIS A 138 2.14 11.10 -4.90
CA HIS A 138 1.25 10.82 -3.76
C HIS A 138 1.84 11.36 -2.44
N PRO A 139 1.04 11.89 -1.50
CA PRO A 139 1.54 12.50 -0.26
C PRO A 139 2.41 11.59 0.59
N SER A 140 2.12 10.29 0.66
CA SER A 140 2.96 9.34 1.41
C SER A 140 4.40 9.26 0.85
N VAL A 141 4.55 9.32 -0.48
CA VAL A 141 5.87 9.35 -1.15
C VAL A 141 6.53 10.72 -0.96
N ALA A 142 5.76 11.81 -1.03
CA ALA A 142 6.27 13.16 -0.78
C ALA A 142 6.89 13.27 0.63
N ALA A 143 6.22 12.76 1.65
CA ALA A 143 6.71 12.76 3.03
C ALA A 143 8.08 12.06 3.15
N VAL A 144 8.25 10.91 2.48
CA VAL A 144 9.52 10.16 2.49
C VAL A 144 10.64 10.90 1.76
N ILE A 145 10.34 11.60 0.66
CA ILE A 145 11.33 12.40 -0.09
C ILE A 145 11.75 13.64 0.70
N ILE A 146 10.79 14.34 1.32
CA ILE A 146 11.05 15.53 2.13
C ILE A 146 11.87 15.17 3.36
N GLY A 147 11.46 14.09 4.05
CA GLY A 147 12.05 13.63 5.29
C GLY A 147 11.72 14.55 6.47
N VAL A 148 12.00 14.06 7.68
CA VAL A 148 11.77 14.82 8.92
C VAL A 148 12.54 16.14 8.87
N GLY A 149 11.84 17.25 9.08
CA GLY A 149 12.41 18.61 9.03
C GLY A 149 12.92 19.05 7.65
N GLY A 150 12.62 18.32 6.57
CA GLY A 150 13.11 18.65 5.22
C GLY A 150 14.58 18.29 4.97
N ASN A 151 15.19 17.50 5.86
CA ASN A 151 16.62 17.17 5.79
C ASN A 151 16.99 16.39 4.52
N ARG A 152 16.16 15.41 4.15
CA ARG A 152 16.44 14.56 2.98
C ARG A 152 16.35 15.35 1.68
N LEU A 153 15.33 16.20 1.53
CA LEU A 153 15.20 17.08 0.38
C LEU A 153 16.39 18.05 0.29
N SER A 154 16.78 18.66 1.42
CA SER A 154 17.92 19.59 1.46
C SER A 154 19.22 18.93 0.99
N GLN A 155 19.49 17.68 1.41
CA GLN A 155 20.66 16.92 0.96
C GLN A 155 20.60 16.60 -0.55
N LEU A 156 19.41 16.24 -1.05
CA LEU A 156 19.21 15.96 -2.47
C LEU A 156 19.48 17.19 -3.34
N GLU A 157 19.09 18.37 -2.88
CA GLU A 157 19.32 19.64 -3.56
C GLU A 157 20.78 20.05 -3.55
N GLN A 158 21.45 19.93 -2.41
CA GLN A 158 22.89 20.20 -2.28
C GLN A 158 23.69 19.33 -3.25
N ARG A 159 23.33 18.05 -3.38
CA ARG A 159 23.97 17.11 -4.32
C ARG A 159 23.87 17.58 -5.78
N HIS A 160 22.77 18.24 -6.16
CA HIS A 160 22.54 18.66 -7.54
C HIS A 160 22.81 20.14 -7.80
N GLY A 161 22.99 20.97 -6.77
CA GLY A 161 23.13 22.43 -6.89
C GLY A 161 21.89 23.11 -7.50
N LYS A 162 20.71 22.49 -7.37
CA LYS A 162 19.45 22.93 -7.98
C LYS A 162 18.29 22.78 -7.01
N TYR A 163 17.22 23.53 -7.24
CA TYR A 163 16.03 23.56 -6.39
C TYR A 163 15.01 22.48 -6.82
N ILE A 164 14.61 21.61 -5.90
CA ILE A 164 13.56 20.59 -6.07
C ILE A 164 12.30 20.93 -5.25
N PHE A 165 11.18 21.19 -5.91
CA PHE A 165 9.88 21.34 -5.27
C PHE A 165 9.09 20.04 -5.39
N ILE A 166 8.63 19.52 -4.25
CA ILE A 166 7.80 18.30 -4.18
C ILE A 166 6.42 18.71 -3.69
N LYS A 167 5.39 18.35 -4.46
CA LYS A 167 3.99 18.57 -4.11
C LYS A 167 3.27 17.23 -3.95
N GLY A 168 2.55 17.07 -2.85
CA GLY A 168 1.64 15.93 -2.66
C GLY A 168 0.35 16.14 -3.45
N LYS A 169 -0.21 15.07 -4.00
CA LYS A 169 -1.52 15.11 -4.66
C LYS A 169 -2.29 13.82 -4.38
N ASP A 170 -3.40 13.93 -3.65
CA ASP A 170 -4.17 12.79 -3.14
C ASP A 170 -4.81 11.93 -4.24
N ASP A 171 -5.05 12.49 -5.42
CA ASP A 171 -5.64 11.78 -6.56
C ASP A 171 -4.59 11.07 -7.45
N LEU A 172 -3.30 11.11 -7.09
CA LEU A 172 -2.25 10.37 -7.77
C LEU A 172 -2.11 8.97 -7.18
N HIS A 173 -1.95 7.97 -8.05
CA HIS A 173 -1.59 6.63 -7.60
C HIS A 173 -0.21 6.67 -6.91
N PRO A 174 0.04 5.88 -5.83
CA PRO A 174 1.32 5.91 -5.10
C PRO A 174 2.57 5.65 -5.95
N GLU A 175 2.42 4.98 -7.09
CA GLU A 175 3.52 4.68 -8.02
C GLU A 175 3.71 5.69 -9.16
N ASP A 176 2.86 6.72 -9.22
CA ASP A 176 2.90 7.75 -10.26
C ASP A 176 3.87 8.87 -9.89
N ILE A 177 4.60 9.35 -10.91
CA ILE A 177 5.53 10.48 -10.81
C ILE A 177 5.16 11.46 -11.91
N ARG A 178 4.75 12.69 -11.54
CA ARG A 178 4.39 13.72 -12.51
C ARG A 178 5.32 14.91 -12.42
N VAL A 179 6.17 15.07 -13.44
CA VAL A 179 7.01 16.27 -13.58
C VAL A 179 6.15 17.40 -14.13
N LYS A 180 5.88 18.42 -13.33
CA LYS A 180 5.04 19.56 -13.72
C LYS A 180 5.80 20.59 -14.53
N ALA A 181 6.98 20.98 -14.07
CA ALA A 181 7.75 22.04 -14.70
C ALA A 181 9.25 21.91 -14.37
N VAL A 182 10.07 22.43 -15.27
CA VAL A 182 11.51 22.66 -15.07
C VAL A 182 11.78 24.09 -15.54
N GLY A 183 12.46 24.91 -14.73
CA GLY A 183 12.64 26.32 -15.08
C GLY A 183 13.37 27.14 -14.03
N SER A 184 13.09 28.45 -14.00
CA SER A 184 13.61 29.37 -12.98
C SER A 184 12.99 29.09 -11.63
N ARG A 185 13.80 29.20 -10.56
CA ARG A 185 13.35 29.02 -9.18
C ARG A 185 12.11 29.85 -8.84
N ILE A 186 12.15 31.16 -9.11
CA ILE A 186 11.11 32.12 -8.69
C ILE A 186 9.75 31.75 -9.30
N LYS A 187 9.74 31.35 -10.58
CA LYS A 187 8.50 30.95 -11.25
C LYS A 187 7.92 29.70 -10.60
N LEU A 188 8.76 28.68 -10.35
CA LEU A 188 8.29 27.41 -9.80
C LEU A 188 7.86 27.51 -8.33
N GLU A 189 8.51 28.36 -7.54
CA GLU A 189 8.15 28.64 -6.15
C GLU A 189 6.70 29.13 -6.04
N ASN A 190 6.29 30.07 -6.89
CA ASN A 190 4.91 30.57 -6.95
C ASN A 190 3.87 29.50 -7.36
N PHE A 191 4.26 28.51 -8.16
CA PHE A 191 3.39 27.39 -8.55
C PHE A 191 3.35 26.27 -7.51
N ALA A 192 4.38 26.15 -6.68
CA ALA A 192 4.55 25.04 -5.76
C ALA A 192 3.83 25.26 -4.42
N MET A 193 3.65 26.49 -3.98
CA MET A 193 3.02 26.78 -2.68
C MET A 193 1.50 26.58 -2.75
N PRO A 194 0.92 25.63 -1.98
CA PRO A 194 -0.52 25.40 -1.97
C PRO A 194 -1.28 26.48 -1.19
N VAL A 195 -0.57 27.25 -0.35
CA VAL A 195 -1.13 28.32 0.48
C VAL A 195 -0.30 29.60 0.33
N ARG A 196 -0.90 30.75 0.68
CA ARG A 196 -0.27 32.07 0.62
C ARG A 196 -0.27 32.75 1.99
N GLU A 197 0.72 33.59 2.24
CA GLU A 197 0.74 34.45 3.43
C GLU A 197 -0.54 35.30 3.51
N GLY A 198 -1.13 35.36 4.71
CA GLY A 198 -2.40 36.02 4.98
C GLY A 198 -3.65 35.19 4.66
N GLN A 199 -3.53 34.07 3.95
CA GLN A 199 -4.66 33.20 3.61
C GLN A 199 -5.26 32.57 4.86
N MET A 200 -6.59 32.55 4.96
CA MET A 200 -7.33 31.83 6.00
C MET A 200 -7.88 30.53 5.42
N ILE A 201 -7.61 29.42 6.11
CA ILE A 201 -8.04 28.08 5.69
C ILE A 201 -8.52 27.27 6.90
N GLU A 202 -9.34 26.26 6.62
CA GLU A 202 -9.72 25.23 7.61
C GLU A 202 -8.84 24.00 7.38
N VAL A 203 -8.20 23.51 8.44
CA VAL A 203 -7.29 22.36 8.41
C VAL A 203 -7.60 21.40 9.55
N ILE A 204 -7.19 20.14 9.43
CA ILE A 204 -7.26 19.16 10.53
C ILE A 204 -5.87 19.09 11.15
N ILE A 205 -5.78 19.21 12.48
CA ILE A 205 -4.52 18.97 13.20
C ILE A 205 -4.35 17.45 13.31
N GLU A 206 -3.38 16.91 12.60
CA GLU A 206 -3.14 15.46 12.51
C GLU A 206 -2.22 14.97 13.63
N GLU A 207 -1.19 15.76 13.96
CA GLU A 207 -0.11 15.35 14.85
C GLU A 207 0.36 16.53 15.74
N ILE A 208 1.07 16.22 16.82
CA ILE A 208 1.79 17.20 17.63
C ILE A 208 3.19 17.39 17.06
N HIS A 209 3.66 18.63 16.95
CA HIS A 209 5.00 18.90 16.43
C HIS A 209 6.08 18.33 17.37
N ILE A 210 6.97 17.50 16.83
CA ILE A 210 7.97 16.74 17.62
C ILE A 210 8.90 17.66 18.45
N THR A 211 9.41 18.75 17.86
CA THR A 211 10.31 19.68 18.56
C THR A 211 9.59 20.79 19.34
N ASN A 212 8.34 21.11 19.02
CA ASN A 212 7.55 22.16 19.65
C ASN A 212 6.21 21.57 20.12
N PRO A 213 6.15 20.94 21.31
CA PRO A 213 4.96 20.19 21.74
C PRO A 213 3.67 21.01 21.86
N ASN A 214 3.76 22.35 21.89
CA ASN A 214 2.60 23.23 21.88
C ASN A 214 1.98 23.40 20.49
N ASN A 215 2.75 23.14 19.42
CA ASN A 215 2.29 23.31 18.05
C ASN A 215 1.60 22.06 17.52
N GLY A 216 0.58 22.28 16.68
CA GLY A 216 -0.07 21.23 15.90
C GLY A 216 0.49 21.16 14.48
N ILE A 217 0.52 19.97 13.89
CA ILE A 217 0.84 19.75 12.49
C ILE A 217 -0.43 19.43 11.72
N ALA A 218 -0.72 20.24 10.71
CA ALA A 218 -1.71 19.96 9.69
C ALA A 218 -1.04 19.74 8.33
N ARG A 219 -1.76 19.15 7.37
CA ARG A 219 -1.27 18.96 6.00
C ARG A 219 -2.32 19.42 4.98
N VAL A 220 -1.89 20.13 3.95
CA VAL A 220 -2.72 20.53 2.80
C VAL A 220 -1.97 20.10 1.54
N ASP A 221 -2.55 19.21 0.72
CA ASP A 221 -1.84 18.64 -0.44
C ASP A 221 -0.46 18.04 -0.06
N GLY A 222 -0.36 17.42 1.13
CA GLY A 222 0.90 16.92 1.70
C GLY A 222 1.92 17.98 2.14
N TYR A 223 1.60 19.27 2.01
CA TYR A 223 2.42 20.38 2.48
C TYR A 223 2.11 20.68 3.95
N VAL A 224 3.16 20.70 4.78
CA VAL A 224 3.05 20.80 6.23
C VAL A 224 2.63 22.21 6.65
N ILE A 225 1.71 22.30 7.58
CA ILE A 225 1.29 23.55 8.21
C ILE A 225 1.56 23.42 9.70
N ASP A 226 2.57 24.14 10.17
CA ASP A 226 2.94 24.27 11.58
C ASP A 226 2.02 25.31 12.21
N VAL A 227 1.07 24.85 13.03
CA VAL A 227 0.04 25.67 13.66
C VAL A 227 0.47 25.99 15.08
N GLU A 228 0.80 27.26 15.33
CA GLU A 228 1.16 27.77 16.65
C GLU A 228 0.02 27.54 17.65
N ASP A 229 0.38 27.02 18.83
CA ASP A 229 -0.55 26.61 19.90
C ASP A 229 -1.62 25.58 19.48
N GLY A 230 -1.46 24.92 18.33
CA GLY A 230 -2.46 23.99 17.78
C GLY A 230 -2.52 22.60 18.41
N ALA A 231 -1.59 22.23 19.31
CA ALA A 231 -1.48 20.85 19.81
C ALA A 231 -2.75 20.36 20.55
N HIS A 232 -3.43 21.25 21.26
CA HIS A 232 -4.66 20.94 22.00
C HIS A 232 -5.86 20.59 21.09
N LEU A 233 -5.75 20.83 19.78
CA LEU A 233 -6.77 20.53 18.78
C LEU A 233 -6.46 19.28 17.96
N SER A 234 -5.50 18.45 18.39
CA SER A 234 -5.15 17.18 17.72
C SER A 234 -6.39 16.31 17.47
N GLY A 235 -6.57 15.88 16.21
CA GLY A 235 -7.72 15.12 15.74
C GLY A 235 -8.95 15.96 15.38
N THR A 236 -8.90 17.30 15.49
CA THR A 236 -10.03 18.20 15.23
C THR A 236 -9.72 19.23 14.15
N LYS A 237 -10.78 19.86 13.62
CA LYS A 237 -10.69 20.94 12.63
C LYS A 237 -10.38 22.28 13.31
N ALA A 238 -9.47 23.04 12.73
CA ALA A 238 -9.09 24.38 13.18
C ALA A 238 -9.09 25.36 12.01
N LYS A 239 -9.55 26.59 12.26
CA LYS A 239 -9.37 27.72 11.34
C LYS A 239 -8.04 28.39 11.65
N VAL A 240 -7.21 28.54 10.62
CA VAL A 240 -5.87 29.07 10.76
C VAL A 240 -5.60 30.15 9.72
N GLN A 241 -4.80 31.14 10.10
CA GLN A 241 -4.25 32.13 9.17
C GLN A 241 -2.78 31.81 8.90
N ILE A 242 -2.41 31.67 7.64
CA ILE A 242 -1.01 31.48 7.23
C ILE A 242 -0.24 32.77 7.54
N THR A 243 0.75 32.67 8.42
CA THR A 243 1.60 33.81 8.81
C THR A 243 2.83 33.91 7.93
N LYS A 244 3.40 32.77 7.54
CA LYS A 244 4.60 32.72 6.71
C LYS A 244 4.66 31.44 5.90
N THR A 245 5.04 31.54 4.63
CA THR A 245 5.23 30.35 3.78
C THR A 245 6.71 30.05 3.59
N TYR A 246 7.09 28.80 3.82
CA TYR A 246 8.39 28.27 3.46
C TYR A 246 8.24 27.22 2.38
N ARG A 247 9.34 26.60 1.99
CA ARG A 247 9.33 25.75 0.82
C ARG A 247 8.64 24.39 1.01
N THR A 248 8.76 23.84 2.20
CA THR A 248 8.26 22.50 2.57
C THR A 248 7.18 22.56 3.64
N TYR A 249 6.97 23.73 4.23
CA TYR A 249 5.96 23.96 5.24
C TYR A 249 5.54 25.43 5.29
N ALA A 250 4.39 25.73 5.86
CA ALA A 250 4.00 27.07 6.28
C ALA A 250 3.83 27.14 7.78
N LYS A 251 3.98 28.34 8.34
CA LYS A 251 3.54 28.66 9.69
C LYS A 251 2.16 29.27 9.65
N ALA A 252 1.34 28.92 10.62
CA ALA A 252 0.00 29.44 10.77
C ALA A 252 -0.31 29.70 12.25
N ARG A 253 -1.25 30.62 12.49
CA ARG A 253 -1.81 30.89 13.82
C ARG A 253 -3.29 30.57 13.85
N LEU A 254 -3.80 30.16 15.00
CA LEU A 254 -5.24 29.94 15.22
C LEU A 254 -6.02 31.26 15.12
N ILE A 255 -7.29 31.14 14.73
CA ILE A 255 -8.28 32.23 14.64
C ILE A 255 -9.47 31.88 15.52
#